data_AF-Q1AGX0-F1
#
_entry.id   AF-Q1AGX0-F1
#
_cell.length_a   1.000
_cell.length_b   1.000
_cell.length_c   1.000
_cell.angle_alpha   90.00
_cell.angle_beta   90.00
_cell.angle_gamma   90.00
#
_symmetry.space_group_name_H-M   'P 1'
#
loop_
_entity.id
_entity.type
_entity.pdbx_description
1 polymer ?
#
loop_
_entity_poly.entity_id
_entity_poly.type
_entity_poly.pdbx_seq_one_letter_code
_entity_poly.pdbx_strand_id
1 'polypeptide(L)'
;MSTPVPKGRFRRPWGPRALNFSSFRDQKLSYAMLAIGVLGFIVWAHMFVVGMDVDTRAYFTAATMIIAVPTGIKIFSWLATVSGSGRNLILTTPMAWALGFIFLFTIGGLTGIVLSNSSLDILLHDTYYVVAHFHFVLSMGAVFAIFGGFYLWFGKITGYAYKDIYGLIHFWLMFIGVNITFFPQHFLGLAGLPRRYADYPDNFEDFNQISSFGSVISLTAVIWFIVVIFDAYYREEPFDINTMAKGPLIPFSCQPAHFDTLEWSLTSPPEHHTYNELPYIVGGPKSS
;
A
#
# COMPACT_ATOMS: atom_id res chain seq x y z
N MET A 1 -10.51 -4.54 -49.38
CA MET A 1 -9.04 -4.39 -49.42
C MET A 1 -8.54 -4.38 -47.98
N SER A 2 -8.03 -5.52 -47.53
CA SER A 2 -7.51 -5.74 -46.18
C SER A 2 -6.08 -5.23 -46.08
N THR A 3 -5.85 -4.27 -45.20
CA THR A 3 -4.50 -3.83 -44.83
C THR A 3 -3.92 -4.83 -43.82
N PRO A 4 -2.71 -5.37 -44.03
CA PRO A 4 -2.12 -6.33 -43.11
C PRO A 4 -1.57 -5.63 -41.86
N VAL A 5 -1.86 -6.19 -40.69
CA VAL A 5 -1.24 -5.83 -39.41
C VAL A 5 0.24 -6.26 -39.43
N PRO A 6 1.20 -5.39 -39.09
CA PRO A 6 2.62 -5.75 -39.13
C PRO A 6 2.95 -6.72 -37.99
N LYS A 7 3.41 -7.93 -38.35
CA LYS A 7 4.03 -8.89 -37.42
C LYS A 7 5.40 -8.36 -36.99
N GLY A 8 5.45 -7.57 -35.93
CA GLY A 8 6.69 -7.13 -35.29
C GLY A 8 7.42 -8.29 -34.61
N ARG A 9 8.39 -8.90 -35.30
CA ARG A 9 9.32 -9.88 -34.71
C ARG A 9 10.49 -9.12 -34.05
N PHE A 10 10.35 -8.74 -32.78
CA PHE A 10 11.47 -8.19 -32.02
C PHE A 10 12.44 -9.31 -31.63
N ARG A 11 13.52 -9.48 -32.41
CA ARG A 11 14.76 -10.15 -31.94
C ARG A 11 15.85 -9.09 -31.86
N ARG A 12 16.34 -8.79 -30.66
CA ARG A 12 17.64 -8.12 -30.49
C ARG A 12 18.75 -9.17 -30.29
N PRO A 13 19.95 -8.96 -30.85
CA PRO A 13 21.10 -9.85 -30.70
C PRO A 13 21.83 -9.56 -29.38
N TRP A 14 22.15 -10.64 -28.65
CA TRP A 14 23.20 -10.82 -27.63
C TRP A 14 23.65 -9.64 -26.73
N GLY A 15 23.40 -9.79 -25.42
CA GLY A 15 24.03 -9.09 -24.28
C GLY A 15 23.98 -10.01 -23.04
N PRO A 16 24.87 -9.85 -22.04
CA PRO A 16 25.17 -10.89 -21.05
C PRO A 16 23.96 -11.27 -20.20
N ARG A 17 23.90 -12.58 -19.86
CA ARG A 17 22.86 -13.23 -19.05
C ARG A 17 22.65 -12.50 -17.70
N ALA A 18 21.77 -11.51 -17.68
CA ALA A 18 21.02 -11.11 -16.48
C ALA A 18 19.94 -12.18 -16.20
N LEU A 19 20.38 -13.40 -15.88
CA LEU A 19 19.48 -14.47 -15.43
C LEU A 19 19.23 -14.29 -13.93
N ASN A 20 17.94 -14.18 -13.58
CA ASN A 20 17.30 -14.58 -12.31
C ASN A 20 17.12 -13.59 -11.14
N PHE A 21 17.61 -12.34 -11.12
CA PHE A 21 17.39 -11.49 -9.93
C PHE A 21 15.91 -11.12 -9.68
N SER A 22 15.13 -10.86 -10.73
CA SER A 22 13.68 -10.61 -10.61
C SER A 22 12.92 -11.89 -10.22
N SER A 23 13.17 -13.00 -10.93
CA SER A 23 12.54 -14.29 -10.63
C SER A 23 12.79 -14.78 -9.19
N PHE A 24 14.00 -14.57 -8.65
CA PHE A 24 14.30 -14.92 -7.26
C PHE A 24 13.58 -14.01 -6.26
N ARG A 25 13.46 -12.72 -6.56
CA ARG A 25 12.69 -11.77 -5.74
C ARG A 25 11.21 -12.14 -5.73
N ASP A 26 10.64 -12.46 -6.88
CA ASP A 26 9.21 -12.78 -7.02
C ASP A 26 8.87 -14.11 -6.33
N GLN A 27 9.77 -15.09 -6.38
CA GLN A 27 9.68 -16.33 -5.59
C GLN A 27 9.72 -16.04 -4.09
N LYS A 28 10.65 -15.19 -3.61
CA LYS A 28 10.72 -14.80 -2.19
C LYS A 28 9.44 -14.10 -1.72
N LEU A 29 8.87 -13.20 -2.52
CA LEU A 29 7.59 -12.57 -2.22
C LEU A 29 6.46 -13.59 -2.15
N SER A 30 6.41 -14.54 -3.08
CA SER A 30 5.40 -15.61 -3.11
C SER A 30 5.48 -16.50 -1.87
N TYR A 31 6.69 -16.94 -1.51
CA TYR A 31 6.91 -17.71 -0.29
C TYR A 31 6.59 -16.92 0.98
N ALA A 32 6.92 -15.62 1.01
CA ALA A 32 6.56 -14.76 2.14
C ALA A 32 5.04 -14.62 2.31
N MET A 33 4.28 -14.48 1.20
CA MET A 33 2.81 -14.44 1.26
C MET A 33 2.22 -15.76 1.76
N LEU A 34 2.71 -16.89 1.26
CA LEU A 34 2.28 -18.22 1.73
C LEU A 34 2.61 -18.41 3.22
N ALA A 35 3.82 -18.03 3.64
CA ALA A 35 4.25 -18.14 5.02
C ALA A 35 3.36 -17.29 5.96
N ILE A 36 3.05 -16.04 5.61
CA ILE A 36 2.13 -15.20 6.39
C ILE A 36 0.74 -15.85 6.46
N GLY A 37 0.24 -16.39 5.35
CA GLY A 37 -1.06 -17.07 5.31
C GLY A 37 -1.13 -18.29 6.23
N VAL A 38 -0.10 -19.14 6.22
CA VAL A 38 -0.04 -20.32 7.09
C VAL A 38 0.20 -19.95 8.55
N LEU A 39 1.16 -19.05 8.82
CA LEU A 39 1.47 -18.61 10.18
C LEU A 39 0.28 -17.88 10.83
N GLY A 40 -0.56 -17.22 10.04
CA GLY A 40 -1.80 -16.58 10.52
C GLY A 40 -2.74 -17.53 11.28
N PHE A 41 -2.78 -18.81 10.92
CA PHE A 41 -3.61 -19.81 11.60
C PHE A 41 -3.06 -20.25 12.96
N ILE A 42 -1.79 -19.98 13.28
CA ILE A 42 -1.15 -20.42 14.52
C ILE A 42 -0.90 -19.28 15.53
N VAL A 43 -1.38 -18.07 15.26
CA VAL A 43 -1.17 -16.88 16.12
C VAL A 43 -2.47 -16.23 16.59
N TRP A 44 -3.57 -16.98 16.62
CA TRP A 44 -4.91 -16.45 16.92
C TRP A 44 -5.10 -15.96 18.36
N ALA A 45 -4.20 -16.33 19.28
CA ALA A 45 -4.36 -16.12 20.70
C ALA A 45 -4.10 -14.65 21.10
N HIS A 46 -5.04 -13.77 20.76
CA HIS A 46 -5.10 -12.37 21.20
C HIS A 46 -5.53 -12.21 22.67
N MET A 47 -5.47 -13.29 23.46
CA MET A 47 -6.07 -13.40 24.79
C MET A 47 -5.00 -13.52 25.88
N PHE A 48 -3.92 -12.74 25.79
CA PHE A 48 -2.80 -12.85 26.74
C PHE A 48 -3.18 -12.54 28.20
N VAL A 49 -4.28 -11.80 28.41
CA VAL A 49 -4.74 -11.35 29.74
C VAL A 49 -5.76 -12.29 30.40
N VAL A 50 -6.24 -13.34 29.71
CA VAL A 50 -7.28 -14.25 30.27
C VAL A 50 -6.75 -15.26 31.30
N GLY A 51 -5.47 -15.18 31.67
CA GLY A 51 -4.84 -16.09 32.63
C GLY A 51 -4.29 -17.38 32.04
N MET A 52 -3.84 -17.37 30.78
CA MET A 52 -3.12 -18.51 30.18
C MET A 52 -1.81 -18.80 30.92
N ASP A 53 -1.37 -20.06 30.90
CA ASP A 53 -0.10 -20.48 31.47
C ASP A 53 1.10 -19.77 30.80
N VAL A 54 2.24 -19.75 31.50
CA VAL A 54 3.44 -19.03 31.06
C VAL A 54 3.98 -19.59 29.74
N ASP A 55 3.95 -20.91 29.57
CA ASP A 55 4.52 -21.58 28.40
C ASP A 55 3.68 -21.32 27.15
N THR A 56 2.36 -21.36 27.26
CA THR A 56 1.43 -20.99 26.19
C THR A 56 1.62 -19.54 25.76
N ARG A 57 1.77 -18.61 26.72
CA ARG A 57 2.05 -17.20 26.40
C ARG A 57 3.40 -17.01 25.72
N ALA A 58 4.44 -17.72 26.18
CA ALA A 58 5.75 -17.69 25.55
C ALA A 58 5.73 -18.23 24.12
N TYR A 59 5.02 -19.34 23.88
CA TYR A 59 4.81 -19.90 22.54
C TYR A 59 4.15 -18.88 21.60
N PHE A 60 3.00 -18.34 21.98
CA PHE A 60 2.27 -17.39 21.12
C PHE A 60 3.01 -16.06 20.93
N THR A 61 3.80 -15.63 21.93
CA THR A 61 4.72 -14.49 21.79
C THR A 61 5.73 -14.76 20.68
N ALA A 62 6.45 -15.89 20.75
CA ALA A 62 7.46 -16.26 19.77
C ALA A 62 6.85 -16.49 18.38
N ALA A 63 5.72 -17.20 18.29
CA ALA A 63 5.03 -17.46 17.03
C ALA A 63 4.57 -16.16 16.34
N THR A 64 4.05 -15.19 17.11
CA THR A 64 3.61 -13.90 16.57
C THR A 64 4.79 -13.05 16.09
N MET A 65 5.91 -13.05 16.84
CA MET A 65 7.14 -12.35 16.42
C MET A 65 7.72 -12.92 15.12
N ILE A 66 7.61 -14.23 14.88
CA ILE A 66 8.10 -14.88 13.65
C ILE A 66 7.41 -14.33 12.40
N ILE A 67 6.14 -13.90 12.46
CA ILE A 67 5.41 -13.31 11.32
C ILE A 67 6.05 -12.01 10.82
N ALA A 68 6.77 -11.30 11.69
CA ALA A 68 7.49 -10.10 11.30
C ALA A 68 8.59 -10.40 10.26
N VAL A 69 9.14 -11.62 10.22
CA VAL A 69 10.20 -12.01 9.27
C VAL A 69 9.71 -12.02 7.81
N PRO A 70 8.70 -12.82 7.41
CA PRO A 70 8.20 -12.80 6.03
C PRO A 70 7.58 -11.45 5.66
N THR A 71 6.98 -10.74 6.61
CA THR A 71 6.48 -9.38 6.39
C THR A 71 7.62 -8.41 6.08
N GLY A 72 8.71 -8.46 6.84
CA GLY A 72 9.93 -7.70 6.59
C GLY A 72 10.56 -8.02 5.25
N ILE A 73 10.60 -9.30 4.84
CA ILE A 73 11.08 -9.70 3.50
C ILE A 73 10.31 -8.97 2.40
N LYS A 74 8.97 -8.83 2.52
CA LYS A 74 8.17 -8.08 1.54
C LYS A 74 8.54 -6.59 1.53
N ILE A 75 8.61 -5.96 2.70
CA ILE A 75 8.96 -4.54 2.84
C ILE A 75 10.33 -4.24 2.23
N PHE A 76 11.35 -5.02 2.61
CA PHE A 76 12.70 -4.84 2.06
C PHE A 76 12.77 -5.16 0.56
N SER A 77 11.98 -6.09 0.06
CA SER A 77 11.92 -6.38 -1.38
C SER A 77 11.31 -5.22 -2.16
N TRP A 78 10.28 -4.55 -1.64
CA TRP A 78 9.72 -3.34 -2.24
C TRP A 78 10.71 -2.17 -2.19
N LEU A 79 11.35 -1.92 -1.04
CA LEU A 79 12.39 -0.89 -0.92
C LEU A 79 13.58 -1.15 -1.84
N ALA A 80 14.03 -2.40 -1.98
CA ALA A 80 15.09 -2.77 -2.92
C ALA A 80 14.67 -2.53 -4.38
N THR A 81 13.39 -2.69 -4.71
CA THR A 81 12.84 -2.42 -6.05
C THR A 81 12.84 -0.91 -6.34
N VAL A 82 12.40 -0.09 -5.38
CA VAL A 82 12.44 1.37 -5.48
C VAL A 82 13.89 1.87 -5.56
N SER A 83 14.78 1.37 -4.70
CA SER A 83 16.21 1.72 -4.72
C SER A 83 16.90 1.29 -6.01
N GLY A 84 16.54 0.14 -6.57
CA GLY A 84 17.08 -0.37 -7.83
C GLY A 84 16.65 0.45 -9.05
N SER A 85 15.56 1.22 -8.95
CA SER A 85 15.13 2.19 -9.98
C SER A 85 16.12 3.37 -10.13
N GLY A 86 16.99 3.59 -9.16
CA GLY A 86 18.03 4.62 -9.20
C GLY A 86 17.45 6.03 -9.35
N ARG A 87 17.96 6.81 -10.30
CA ARG A 87 17.52 8.20 -10.56
C ARG A 87 16.25 8.30 -11.42
N ASN A 88 15.67 7.18 -11.84
CA ASN A 88 14.53 7.15 -12.76
C ASN A 88 13.18 6.96 -12.03
N LEU A 89 13.15 7.14 -10.70
CA LEU A 89 11.90 7.06 -9.95
C LEU A 89 10.98 8.23 -10.31
N ILE A 90 9.81 7.91 -10.85
CA ILE A 90 8.77 8.89 -11.15
C ILE A 90 7.78 8.93 -9.98
N LEU A 91 7.70 10.08 -9.31
CA LEU A 91 6.73 10.33 -8.24
C LEU A 91 5.37 10.71 -8.83
N THR A 92 4.65 9.71 -9.34
CA THR A 92 3.23 9.82 -9.68
C THR A 92 2.35 9.67 -8.43
N THR A 93 1.07 10.05 -8.53
CA THR A 93 0.10 9.84 -7.44
C THR A 93 0.10 8.39 -6.91
N PRO A 94 -0.02 7.32 -7.74
CA PRO A 94 0.02 5.94 -7.24
C PRO A 94 1.32 5.58 -6.52
N MET A 95 2.46 6.11 -6.97
CA MET A 95 3.75 5.90 -6.32
C MET A 95 3.79 6.58 -4.93
N ALA A 96 3.23 7.78 -4.80
CA ALA A 96 3.12 8.45 -3.50
C ALA A 96 2.29 7.60 -2.51
N TRP A 97 1.13 7.08 -2.93
CA TRP A 97 0.33 6.17 -2.11
C TRP A 97 1.06 4.88 -1.74
N ALA A 98 1.81 4.28 -2.67
CA ALA A 98 2.61 3.07 -2.40
C ALA A 98 3.75 3.34 -1.40
N LEU A 99 4.45 4.46 -1.51
CA LEU A 99 5.50 4.86 -0.56
C LEU A 99 4.90 5.19 0.82
N GLY A 100 3.77 5.89 0.85
CA GLY A 100 3.01 6.16 2.08
C GLY A 100 2.56 4.86 2.76
N PHE A 101 2.07 3.88 1.98
CA PHE A 101 1.74 2.54 2.46
C PHE A 101 2.95 1.87 3.12
N ILE A 102 4.10 1.80 2.44
CA ILE A 102 5.32 1.18 2.97
C ILE A 102 5.72 1.84 4.29
N PHE A 103 5.68 3.17 4.35
CA PHE A 103 6.02 3.93 5.56
C PHE A 103 5.08 3.64 6.73
N LEU A 104 3.77 3.86 6.57
CA LEU A 104 2.78 3.71 7.63
C LEU A 104 2.67 2.25 8.11
N PHE A 105 2.70 1.31 7.16
CA PHE A 105 2.65 -0.11 7.46
C PHE A 105 3.90 -0.57 8.23
N THR A 106 5.07 0.02 7.96
CA THR A 106 6.29 -0.27 8.72
C THR A 106 6.19 0.26 10.15
N ILE A 107 5.74 1.50 10.36
CA ILE A 107 5.53 2.07 11.71
C ILE A 107 4.53 1.22 12.50
N GLY A 108 3.39 0.91 11.91
CA GLY A 108 2.39 0.04 12.54
C GLY A 108 2.92 -1.38 12.80
N GLY A 109 3.70 -1.93 11.88
CA GLY A 109 4.32 -3.24 12.06
C GLY A 109 5.27 -3.29 13.26
N LEU A 110 6.07 -2.24 13.47
CA LEU A 110 6.95 -2.11 14.63
C LEU A 110 6.17 -2.06 15.95
N THR A 111 5.05 -1.34 16.00
CA THR A 111 4.20 -1.32 17.21
C THR A 111 3.49 -2.64 17.44
N GLY A 112 3.24 -3.42 16.39
CA GLY A 112 2.75 -4.80 16.48
C GLY A 112 3.75 -5.78 17.08
N ILE A 113 5.04 -5.60 16.79
CA ILE A 113 6.10 -6.39 17.44
C ILE A 113 6.12 -6.10 18.95
N VAL A 114 5.90 -4.85 19.37
CA VAL A 114 5.76 -4.50 20.79
C VAL A 114 4.57 -5.24 21.42
N LEU A 115 3.41 -5.20 20.76
CA LEU A 115 2.18 -5.88 21.24
C LEU A 115 2.26 -7.42 21.20
N SER A 116 3.14 -7.99 20.37
CA SER A 116 3.35 -9.43 20.34
C SER A 116 3.99 -9.97 21.62
N ASN A 117 4.58 -9.10 22.45
CA ASN A 117 5.16 -9.48 23.72
C ASN A 117 4.08 -9.57 24.81
N SER A 118 3.79 -10.80 25.25
CA SER A 118 2.79 -11.06 26.30
C SER A 118 3.03 -10.34 27.62
N SER A 119 4.27 -9.97 27.97
CA SER A 119 4.55 -9.20 29.19
C SER A 119 4.18 -7.72 29.04
N LEU A 120 4.37 -7.15 27.86
CA LEU A 120 3.97 -5.78 27.55
C LEU A 120 2.47 -5.67 27.29
N ASP A 121 1.87 -6.70 26.69
CA ASP A 121 0.44 -6.70 26.41
C ASP A 121 -0.40 -6.63 27.69
N ILE A 122 0.08 -7.13 28.83
CA ILE A 122 -0.62 -6.93 30.12
C ILE A 122 -0.88 -5.44 30.42
N LEU A 123 0.04 -4.55 30.04
CA LEU A 123 -0.08 -3.10 30.26
C LEU A 123 -0.84 -2.39 29.13
N LEU A 124 -0.70 -2.89 27.89
CA LEU A 124 -1.19 -2.21 26.70
C LEU A 124 -2.52 -2.77 26.19
N HIS A 125 -2.94 -3.94 26.65
CA HIS A 125 -4.19 -4.57 26.27
C HIS A 125 -5.37 -3.66 26.59
N ASP A 126 -6.34 -3.62 25.68
CA ASP A 126 -7.51 -2.72 25.76
C ASP A 126 -7.19 -1.23 25.90
N THR A 127 -5.97 -0.78 25.60
CA THR A 127 -5.65 0.66 25.55
C THR A 127 -5.73 1.23 24.12
N TYR A 128 -5.62 2.55 24.02
CA TYR A 128 -5.48 3.24 22.74
C TYR A 128 -4.20 2.86 21.96
N TYR A 129 -3.22 2.19 22.58
CA TYR A 129 -2.02 1.73 21.88
C TYR A 129 -2.35 0.64 20.86
N VAL A 130 -3.22 -0.31 21.24
CA VAL A 130 -3.72 -1.36 20.35
C VAL A 130 -4.58 -0.76 19.24
N VAL A 131 -5.38 0.26 19.57
CA VAL A 131 -6.20 0.99 18.59
C VAL A 131 -5.30 1.65 17.54
N ALA A 132 -4.28 2.39 17.98
CA ALA A 132 -3.33 3.06 17.09
C ALA A 132 -2.60 2.06 16.19
N HIS A 133 -2.03 0.99 16.77
CA HIS A 133 -1.36 -0.08 16.03
C HIS A 133 -2.24 -0.63 14.89
N PHE A 134 -3.48 -1.01 15.21
CA PHE A 134 -4.39 -1.61 14.24
C PHE A 134 -4.80 -0.63 13.13
N HIS A 135 -4.96 0.66 13.46
CA HIS A 135 -5.26 1.66 12.45
C HIS A 135 -4.09 1.88 11.49
N PHE A 136 -2.83 1.92 11.95
CA PHE A 136 -1.69 2.01 11.05
C PHE A 136 -1.53 0.80 10.12
N VAL A 137 -1.76 -0.42 10.62
CA VAL A 137 -1.52 -1.65 9.84
C VAL A 137 -2.73 -2.05 8.99
N LEU A 138 -3.91 -2.21 9.59
CA LEU A 138 -5.07 -2.76 8.89
C LEU A 138 -5.85 -1.68 8.16
N SER A 139 -6.26 -0.63 8.87
CA SER A 139 -7.10 0.41 8.26
C SER A 139 -6.31 1.20 7.22
N MET A 140 -5.15 1.76 7.59
CA MET A 140 -4.39 2.61 6.70
C MET A 140 -3.57 1.82 5.68
N GLY A 141 -3.11 0.61 6.02
CA GLY A 141 -2.53 -0.30 5.05
C GLY A 141 -3.49 -0.61 3.89
N ALA A 142 -4.72 -1.01 4.21
CA ALA A 142 -5.74 -1.30 3.21
C ALA A 142 -6.19 -0.05 2.45
N VAL A 143 -6.48 1.05 3.16
CA VAL A 143 -6.96 2.31 2.55
C VAL A 143 -5.94 2.89 1.58
N PHE A 144 -4.65 2.92 1.94
CA PHE A 144 -3.61 3.43 1.04
C PHE A 144 -3.41 2.52 -0.18
N ALA A 145 -3.52 1.20 -0.01
CA ALA A 145 -3.49 0.26 -1.13
C ALA A 145 -4.71 0.45 -2.05
N ILE A 146 -5.90 0.69 -1.51
CA ILE A 146 -7.12 0.97 -2.26
C ILE A 146 -6.98 2.26 -3.06
N PHE A 147 -6.51 3.35 -2.45
CA PHE A 147 -6.33 4.61 -3.19
C PHE A 147 -5.17 4.55 -4.19
N GLY A 148 -4.06 3.89 -3.84
CA GLY A 148 -2.98 3.63 -4.79
C GLY A 148 -3.45 2.83 -6.01
N GLY A 149 -4.23 1.78 -5.78
CA GLY A 149 -4.87 1.00 -6.83
C GLY A 149 -5.91 1.80 -7.62
N PHE A 150 -6.72 2.61 -6.96
CA PHE A 150 -7.68 3.50 -7.61
C PHE A 150 -6.96 4.44 -8.58
N TYR A 151 -5.96 5.19 -8.12
CA TYR A 151 -5.22 6.10 -8.99
C TYR A 151 -4.40 5.38 -10.06
N LEU A 152 -4.04 4.12 -9.84
CA LEU A 152 -3.39 3.27 -10.84
C LEU A 152 -4.38 2.87 -11.95
N TRP A 153 -5.58 2.39 -11.60
CA TRP A 153 -6.52 1.81 -12.57
C TRP A 153 -7.68 2.73 -12.98
N PHE A 154 -7.81 3.94 -12.41
CA PHE A 154 -8.94 4.83 -12.70
C PHE A 154 -9.06 5.16 -14.19
N GLY A 155 -7.97 5.63 -14.81
CA GLY A 155 -7.97 5.97 -16.24
C GLY A 155 -8.13 4.74 -17.13
N LYS A 156 -7.65 3.58 -16.67
CA LYS A 156 -7.84 2.30 -17.36
C LYS A 156 -9.32 1.91 -17.41
N ILE A 157 -10.02 1.99 -16.29
CA ILE A 157 -11.42 1.55 -16.16
C ILE A 157 -12.37 2.54 -16.82
N THR A 158 -12.15 3.84 -16.61
CA THR A 158 -13.09 4.89 -17.04
C THR A 158 -12.78 5.46 -18.42
N GLY A 159 -11.53 5.38 -18.88
CA GLY A 159 -11.06 6.09 -20.06
C GLY A 159 -10.77 7.58 -19.82
N TYR A 160 -10.96 8.11 -18.61
CA TYR A 160 -10.76 9.53 -18.29
C TYR A 160 -9.48 9.79 -17.49
N ALA A 161 -8.83 10.92 -17.77
CA ALA A 161 -7.64 11.35 -17.06
C ALA A 161 -7.98 12.17 -15.80
N TYR A 162 -7.40 11.81 -14.66
CA TYR A 162 -7.37 12.68 -13.48
C TYR A 162 -6.12 13.59 -13.52
N LYS A 163 -6.22 14.77 -12.91
CA LYS A 163 -5.08 15.65 -12.70
C LYS A 163 -4.21 15.10 -11.57
N ASP A 164 -2.96 14.76 -11.87
CA ASP A 164 -2.03 14.18 -10.90
C ASP A 164 -1.79 15.11 -9.68
N ILE A 165 -1.80 16.43 -9.89
CA ILE A 165 -1.72 17.40 -8.77
C ILE A 165 -2.89 17.25 -7.77
N TYR A 166 -4.11 16.95 -8.24
CA TYR A 166 -5.25 16.74 -7.34
C TYR A 166 -5.12 15.42 -6.56
N GLY A 167 -4.55 14.40 -7.20
CA GLY A 167 -4.21 13.13 -6.57
C GLY A 167 -3.13 13.28 -5.49
N LEU A 168 -2.09 14.08 -5.74
CA LEU A 168 -1.06 14.40 -4.75
C LEU A 168 -1.60 15.23 -3.58
N ILE A 169 -2.49 16.20 -3.83
CA ILE A 169 -3.17 16.94 -2.75
C ILE A 169 -4.00 15.98 -1.89
N HIS A 170 -4.76 15.07 -2.52
CA HIS A 170 -5.50 14.04 -1.80
C HIS A 170 -4.58 13.19 -0.91
N PHE A 171 -3.46 12.71 -1.48
CA PHE A 171 -2.45 11.94 -0.76
C PHE A 171 -1.93 12.70 0.47
N TRP A 172 -1.49 13.95 0.32
CA TRP A 172 -0.89 14.70 1.42
C TRP A 172 -1.90 15.04 2.52
N LEU A 173 -3.12 15.42 2.16
CA LEU A 173 -4.20 15.64 3.14
C LEU A 173 -4.46 14.36 3.94
N MET A 174 -4.61 13.22 3.27
CA MET A 174 -4.85 11.94 3.95
C MET A 174 -3.65 11.54 4.81
N PHE A 175 -2.44 11.57 4.25
CA PHE A 175 -1.22 11.17 4.94
C PHE A 175 -0.97 11.98 6.20
N ILE A 176 -1.11 13.31 6.14
CA ILE A 176 -0.94 14.18 7.31
C ILE A 176 -2.07 13.94 8.31
N GLY A 177 -3.32 13.93 7.87
CA GLY A 177 -4.48 13.74 8.77
C GLY A 177 -4.42 12.44 9.55
N VAL A 178 -4.06 11.34 8.87
CA VAL A 178 -3.93 10.00 9.48
C VAL A 178 -2.82 9.96 10.52
N ASN A 179 -1.65 10.55 10.24
CA ASN A 179 -0.56 10.59 11.21
C ASN A 179 -0.94 11.45 12.43
N ILE A 180 -1.54 12.63 12.22
CA ILE A 180 -2.01 13.49 13.32
C ILE A 180 -3.10 12.78 14.14
N THR A 181 -3.94 11.96 13.50
CA THR A 181 -4.98 11.19 14.19
C THR A 181 -4.38 10.09 15.06
N PHE A 182 -3.62 9.16 14.48
CA PHE A 182 -3.28 7.90 15.15
C PHE A 182 -1.93 7.93 15.85
N PHE A 183 -1.01 8.83 15.50
CA PHE A 183 0.28 8.90 16.18
C PHE A 183 0.12 9.30 17.66
N PRO A 184 -0.66 10.35 18.03
CA PRO A 184 -0.92 10.69 19.43
C PRO A 184 -1.57 9.57 20.25
N GLN A 185 -2.36 8.70 19.61
CA GLN A 185 -3.04 7.61 20.30
C GLN A 185 -2.07 6.57 20.89
N HIS A 186 -0.86 6.45 20.37
CA HIS A 186 0.18 5.64 21.03
C HIS A 186 0.55 6.21 22.39
N PHE A 187 0.68 7.55 22.52
CA PHE A 187 0.98 8.18 23.80
C PHE A 187 -0.20 8.06 24.78
N LEU A 188 -1.43 8.22 24.29
CA LEU A 188 -2.64 7.97 25.09
C LEU A 188 -2.68 6.53 25.62
N GLY A 189 -2.36 5.55 24.76
CA GLY A 189 -2.30 4.15 25.15
C GLY A 189 -1.19 3.83 26.15
N LEU A 190 0.02 4.38 25.95
CA LEU A 190 1.13 4.26 26.90
C LEU A 190 0.81 4.89 28.26
N ALA A 191 0.02 5.96 28.27
CA ALA A 191 -0.48 6.60 29.48
C ALA A 191 -1.69 5.87 30.12
N GLY A 192 -2.14 4.76 29.52
CA GLY A 192 -3.16 3.88 30.08
C GLY A 192 -4.61 4.25 29.73
N LEU A 193 -4.84 5.11 28.72
CA LEU A 193 -6.21 5.43 28.29
C LEU A 193 -6.89 4.17 27.72
N PRO A 194 -7.99 3.68 28.34
CA PRO A 194 -8.67 2.48 27.88
C PRO A 194 -9.55 2.78 26.66
N ARG A 195 -9.69 1.81 25.76
CA ARG A 195 -10.52 1.93 24.55
C ARG A 195 -12.01 1.83 24.87
N ARG A 196 -12.85 2.37 23.97
CA ARG A 196 -14.33 2.26 23.99
C ARG A 196 -15.03 2.99 25.15
N TYR A 197 -14.40 4.03 25.68
CA TYR A 197 -15.03 4.96 26.60
C TYR A 197 -15.45 6.23 25.85
N ALA A 198 -16.61 6.77 26.23
CA ALA A 198 -17.13 8.00 25.65
C ALA A 198 -16.52 9.27 26.27
N ASP A 199 -15.96 9.12 27.48
CA ASP A 199 -15.40 10.22 28.28
C ASP A 199 -14.06 9.77 28.88
N TYR A 200 -13.20 10.72 29.21
CA TYR A 200 -11.85 10.48 29.71
C TYR A 200 -11.39 11.59 30.66
N PRO A 201 -10.48 11.30 31.60
CA PRO A 201 -9.98 12.33 32.51
C PRO A 201 -9.18 13.43 31.77
N ASP A 202 -9.21 14.65 32.32
CA ASP A 202 -8.65 15.88 31.71
C ASP A 202 -7.17 15.77 31.30
N ASN A 203 -6.39 14.89 31.94
CA ASN A 203 -4.97 14.69 31.60
C ASN A 203 -4.75 14.05 30.22
N PHE A 204 -5.80 13.52 29.58
CA PHE A 204 -5.75 12.97 28.22
C PHE A 204 -6.28 13.93 27.15
N GLU A 205 -6.76 15.11 27.53
CA GLU A 205 -7.43 16.06 26.63
C GLU A 205 -6.53 16.48 25.46
N ASP A 206 -5.30 16.91 25.72
CA ASP A 206 -4.42 17.48 24.70
C ASP A 206 -4.20 16.53 23.50
N PHE A 207 -3.86 15.27 23.78
CA PHE A 207 -3.62 14.29 22.72
C PHE A 207 -4.92 13.82 22.05
N ASN A 208 -6.06 13.82 22.77
CA ASN A 208 -7.35 13.54 22.16
C ASN A 208 -7.76 14.67 21.21
N GLN A 209 -7.61 15.95 21.60
CA GLN A 209 -7.89 17.10 20.73
C GLN A 209 -7.05 17.07 19.46
N ILE A 210 -5.75 16.79 19.56
CA ILE A 210 -4.87 16.63 18.39
C ILE A 210 -5.37 15.48 17.51
N SER A 211 -5.71 14.33 18.11
CA SER A 211 -6.23 13.18 17.37
C SER A 211 -7.52 13.52 16.63
N SER A 212 -8.47 14.20 17.28
CA SER A 212 -9.72 14.66 16.69
C SER A 212 -9.48 15.65 15.55
N PHE A 213 -8.56 16.59 15.71
CA PHE A 213 -8.19 17.52 14.65
C PHE A 213 -7.62 16.80 13.41
N GLY A 214 -6.76 15.81 13.62
CA GLY A 214 -6.26 14.94 12.55
C GLY A 214 -7.40 14.27 11.78
N SER A 215 -8.43 13.79 12.48
CA SER A 215 -9.56 13.09 11.86
C SER A 215 -10.38 14.01 10.94
N VAL A 216 -10.50 15.29 11.28
CA VAL A 216 -11.16 16.31 10.44
C VAL A 216 -10.34 16.57 9.16
N ILE A 217 -9.01 16.56 9.25
CA ILE A 217 -8.15 16.66 8.07
C ILE A 217 -8.36 15.44 7.15
N SER A 218 -8.40 14.23 7.71
CA SER A 218 -8.68 13.01 6.93
C SER A 218 -10.08 13.03 6.29
N LEU A 219 -11.10 13.56 6.98
CA LEU A 219 -12.43 13.76 6.40
C LEU A 219 -12.37 14.73 5.22
N THR A 220 -11.62 15.82 5.36
CA THR A 220 -11.39 16.77 4.27
C THR A 220 -10.71 16.12 3.07
N ALA A 221 -9.77 15.19 3.30
CA ALA A 221 -9.15 14.39 2.25
C ALA A 221 -10.16 13.53 1.48
N VAL A 222 -11.12 12.90 2.17
CA VAL A 222 -12.20 12.13 1.53
C VAL A 222 -13.13 13.02 0.72
N ILE A 223 -13.48 14.21 1.21
CA ILE A 223 -14.26 15.18 0.45
C ILE A 223 -13.49 15.61 -0.82
N TRP A 224 -12.19 15.86 -0.68
CA TRP A 224 -11.34 16.21 -1.81
C TRP A 224 -11.24 15.08 -2.85
N PHE A 225 -11.19 13.82 -2.42
CA PHE A 225 -11.25 12.67 -3.31
C PHE A 225 -12.51 12.66 -4.20
N ILE A 226 -13.67 12.98 -3.63
CA ILE A 226 -14.93 13.11 -4.38
C ILE A 226 -14.82 14.22 -5.43
N VAL A 227 -14.17 15.33 -5.09
CA VAL A 227 -13.89 16.42 -6.05
C VAL A 227 -12.97 15.94 -7.19
N VAL A 228 -11.97 15.12 -6.91
CA VAL A 228 -11.09 14.55 -7.96
C VAL A 228 -11.89 13.71 -8.95
N ILE A 229 -12.79 12.86 -8.45
CA ILE A 229 -13.67 12.05 -9.31
C ILE A 229 -14.57 12.95 -10.14
N PHE A 230 -15.23 13.92 -9.50
CA PHE A 230 -16.14 14.82 -10.18
C PHE A 230 -15.43 15.64 -11.28
N ASP A 231 -14.24 16.19 -11.01
CA ASP A 231 -13.45 16.94 -12.00
C ASP A 231 -13.03 16.06 -13.18
N ALA A 232 -12.71 14.77 -12.96
CA ALA A 232 -12.38 13.85 -14.05
C ALA A 232 -13.59 13.60 -14.98
N TYR A 233 -14.78 13.36 -14.41
CA TYR A 233 -16.00 13.17 -15.19
C TYR A 233 -16.52 14.46 -15.83
N TYR A 234 -16.25 15.63 -15.23
CA TYR A 234 -16.65 16.91 -15.81
C TYR A 234 -15.77 17.32 -16.99
N ARG A 235 -14.46 17.04 -16.94
CA ARG A 235 -13.52 17.40 -18.02
C ARG A 235 -13.57 16.44 -19.20
N GLU A 236 -13.89 15.16 -18.94
CA GLU A 236 -13.93 14.09 -19.96
C GLU A 236 -12.65 13.99 -20.81
N GLU A 237 -11.51 14.41 -20.26
CA GLU A 237 -10.22 14.35 -20.97
C GLU A 237 -9.83 12.89 -21.17
N PRO A 238 -9.51 12.45 -22.41
CA PRO A 238 -9.18 11.06 -22.69
C PRO A 238 -7.88 10.66 -21.99
N PHE A 239 -7.90 9.50 -21.34
CA PHE A 239 -6.73 8.92 -20.71
C PHE A 239 -5.76 8.41 -21.78
N ASP A 240 -4.53 8.93 -21.76
CA ASP A 240 -3.40 8.35 -22.47
C ASP A 240 -2.37 7.83 -21.45
N ILE A 241 -1.94 6.60 -21.67
CA ILE A 241 -0.99 5.89 -20.82
C ILE A 241 0.35 6.64 -20.72
N ASN A 242 0.71 7.38 -21.78
CA ASN A 242 1.91 8.20 -21.80
C ASN A 242 1.75 9.48 -20.98
N THR A 243 0.52 9.93 -20.70
CA THR A 243 0.26 11.09 -19.82
C THR A 243 0.35 10.72 -18.34
N MET A 244 0.09 9.46 -17.98
CA MET A 244 0.34 8.96 -16.62
C MET A 244 1.83 9.00 -16.24
N ALA A 245 2.71 8.88 -17.23
CA ALA A 245 4.16 9.04 -17.10
C ALA A 245 4.63 10.51 -17.21
N LYS A 246 3.71 11.49 -17.30
CA LYS A 246 3.96 12.94 -17.39
C LYS A 246 3.41 13.71 -16.18
N GLY A 247 3.56 13.15 -14.97
CA GLY A 247 3.32 13.88 -13.73
C GLY A 247 3.91 15.30 -13.76
N PRO A 248 3.38 16.24 -12.95
CA PRO A 248 3.63 17.68 -13.04
C PRO A 248 5.08 18.07 -12.74
N LEU A 249 5.93 17.13 -12.34
CA LEU A 249 7.34 17.32 -11.97
C LEU A 249 8.33 16.65 -12.92
N ILE A 250 7.90 16.19 -14.11
CA ILE A 250 8.75 15.37 -14.99
C ILE A 250 9.27 16.19 -16.19
N PRO A 251 10.60 16.20 -16.45
CA PRO A 251 11.15 16.63 -17.73
C PRO A 251 10.64 15.74 -18.87
N PHE A 252 10.40 16.33 -20.04
CA PHE A 252 9.80 15.74 -21.25
C PHE A 252 10.42 14.40 -21.78
N SER A 253 11.46 13.84 -21.15
CA SER A 253 12.30 12.76 -21.71
C SER A 253 12.11 11.36 -21.11
N CYS A 254 11.09 11.09 -20.30
CA CYS A 254 10.87 9.74 -19.78
C CYS A 254 10.24 8.82 -20.85
N GLN A 255 10.85 7.65 -21.07
CA GLN A 255 10.37 6.62 -21.98
C GLN A 255 8.94 6.15 -21.63
N PRO A 256 8.16 5.64 -22.60
CA PRO A 256 6.85 5.07 -22.33
C PRO A 256 6.96 3.99 -21.24
N ALA A 257 5.99 4.00 -20.32
CA ALA A 257 5.94 3.02 -19.25
C ALA A 257 5.87 1.60 -19.86
N HIS A 258 6.88 0.79 -19.54
CA HIS A 258 6.86 -0.63 -19.86
C HIS A 258 6.03 -1.34 -18.79
N PHE A 259 4.88 -1.87 -19.19
CA PHE A 259 4.03 -2.67 -18.32
C PHE A 259 4.25 -4.15 -18.61
N ASP A 260 4.53 -4.87 -17.54
CA ASP A 260 4.85 -6.30 -17.56
C ASP A 260 3.60 -7.20 -17.49
N THR A 261 2.40 -6.60 -17.39
CA THR A 261 1.13 -7.30 -17.24
C THR A 261 0.19 -7.05 -18.41
N LEU A 262 -0.73 -7.99 -18.66
CA LEU A 262 -1.67 -7.94 -19.77
C LEU A 262 -2.68 -6.78 -19.67
N GLU A 263 -2.96 -6.29 -18.47
CA GLU A 263 -3.98 -5.26 -18.23
C GLU A 263 -3.72 -4.00 -19.07
N TRP A 264 -2.45 -3.63 -19.23
CA TRP A 264 -2.02 -2.43 -19.96
C TRP A 264 -1.81 -2.67 -21.47
N SER A 265 -2.02 -3.90 -21.96
CA SER A 265 -1.95 -4.19 -23.40
C SER A 265 -3.24 -3.83 -24.16
N LEU A 266 -4.31 -3.52 -23.42
CA LEU A 266 -5.65 -3.26 -23.95
C LEU A 266 -5.95 -1.76 -24.04
N THR A 267 -7.00 -1.40 -24.76
CA THR A 267 -7.57 -0.05 -24.79
C THR A 267 -8.10 0.40 -23.43
N SER A 268 -8.33 1.70 -23.27
CA SER A 268 -8.94 2.31 -22.07
C SER A 268 -10.13 3.17 -22.53
N PRO A 269 -11.38 2.87 -22.14
CA PRO A 269 -11.79 1.68 -21.39
C PRO A 269 -11.63 0.38 -22.21
N PRO A 270 -11.45 -0.79 -21.56
CA PRO A 270 -11.43 -2.07 -22.26
C PRO A 270 -12.74 -2.35 -22.98
N GLU A 271 -12.66 -3.08 -24.10
CA GLU A 271 -13.84 -3.59 -24.79
C GLU A 271 -14.58 -4.62 -23.92
N HIS A 272 -15.91 -4.69 -24.09
CA HIS A 272 -16.77 -5.65 -23.38
C HIS A 272 -16.31 -7.11 -23.55
N HIS A 273 -15.78 -7.44 -24.73
CA HIS A 273 -15.15 -8.73 -25.02
C HIS A 273 -13.67 -8.51 -25.35
N THR A 274 -12.85 -8.56 -24.30
CA THR A 274 -11.45 -8.13 -24.33
C THR A 274 -10.53 -9.03 -25.16
N TYR A 275 -10.80 -10.33 -25.18
CA TYR A 275 -9.98 -11.31 -25.92
C TYR A 275 -10.88 -12.17 -26.79
N ASN A 276 -10.76 -12.01 -28.11
CA ASN A 276 -11.40 -12.91 -29.07
C ASN A 276 -10.67 -14.27 -29.16
N GLU A 277 -9.37 -14.26 -28.91
CA GLU A 277 -8.52 -15.45 -28.78
C GLU A 277 -7.69 -15.34 -27.50
N LEU A 278 -7.45 -16.48 -26.83
CA LEU A 278 -6.66 -16.50 -25.62
C LEU A 278 -5.23 -16.00 -25.89
N PRO A 279 -4.71 -15.04 -25.11
CA PRO A 279 -3.36 -14.54 -25.31
C PRO A 279 -2.34 -15.65 -25.03
N TYR A 280 -1.49 -15.93 -26.02
CA TYR A 280 -0.40 -16.88 -25.88
C TYR A 280 0.82 -16.19 -25.25
N ILE A 281 1.10 -16.51 -23.99
CA ILE A 281 2.20 -15.91 -23.21
C ILE A 281 3.43 -16.83 -23.28
N VAL A 282 4.56 -16.30 -23.78
CA VAL A 282 5.83 -17.04 -23.85
C VAL A 282 6.85 -16.43 -22.89
N GLY A 283 6.99 -17.05 -21.72
CA GLY A 283 7.89 -16.61 -20.65
C GLY A 283 7.24 -15.59 -19.70
N GLY A 284 7.78 -15.49 -18.49
CA GLY A 284 7.38 -14.45 -17.52
C GLY A 284 7.90 -13.07 -17.94
N PRO A 285 7.40 -11.99 -17.31
CA PRO A 285 7.87 -10.64 -17.59
C PRO A 285 9.39 -10.55 -17.42
N LYS A 286 10.07 -10.15 -18.51
CA LYS A 286 11.52 -9.97 -18.53
C LYS A 286 11.79 -8.49 -18.31
N SER A 287 12.17 -8.13 -17.09
CA SER A 287 12.57 -6.76 -16.76
C SER A 287 13.78 -6.34 -17.59
N SER A 288 13.71 -5.15 -18.17
CA SER A 288 14.80 -4.42 -18.83
C SER A 288 15.98 -4.16 -17.89
#